data_AF-A0AAJ2E9C8-F1
#
_entry.id   AF-A0AAJ2E9C8-F1
#
_cell.length_a   1.000
_cell.length_b   1.000
_cell.length_c   1.000
_cell.angle_alpha   90.00
_cell.angle_beta   90.00
_cell.angle_gamma   90.00
#
_symmetry.space_group_name_H-M   'P 1'
#
loop_
_entity.id
_entity.type
_entity.pdbx_description
1 polymer ?
#
loop_
_entity_poly.entity_id
_entity_poly.type
_entity_poly.pdbx_seq_one_letter_code
_entity_poly.pdbx_strand_id
1 'polypeptide(L)' 'MNNAFAAAAEALALFCRLRNVDAADLSACEVDVFLNLAFEEAAQQAAARIEARRTG' A
#
# COMPACT_ATOMS: atom_id res chain seq x y z
N MET A 1 -1.57 12.28 -5.49
CA MET A 1 -2.60 11.23 -5.29
C MET A 1 -2.18 9.86 -5.85
N ASN A 2 -1.25 9.75 -6.82
CA ASN A 2 -0.88 8.45 -7.44
C ASN A 2 0.19 7.61 -6.73
N ASN A 3 0.99 8.16 -5.82
CA ASN A 3 2.15 7.43 -5.28
C ASN A 3 1.76 6.30 -4.32
N ALA A 4 0.67 6.46 -3.57
CA ALA A 4 0.24 5.48 -2.57
C ALA A 4 -0.28 4.19 -3.22
N PHE A 5 -1.15 4.33 -4.22
CA PHE A 5 -1.70 3.18 -4.94
C PHE A 5 -0.62 2.45 -5.75
N ALA A 6 0.31 3.19 -6.37
CA ALA A 6 1.46 2.60 -7.04
C ALA A 6 2.35 1.83 -6.06
N ALA A 7 2.66 2.39 -4.89
CA ALA A 7 3.44 1.71 -3.85
C ALA A 7 2.73 0.47 -3.31
N ALA A 8 1.40 0.52 -3.15
CA ALA A 8 0.58 -0.63 -2.76
C ALA A 8 0.67 -1.76 -3.79
N ALA A 9 0.50 -1.43 -5.07
CA ALA A 9 0.57 -2.38 -6.17
C ALA A 9 1.97 -3.00 -6.30
N GLU A 10 3.02 -2.20 -6.13
CA GLU A 10 4.41 -2.69 -6.13
C GLU A 10 4.69 -3.61 -4.94
N ALA A 11 4.22 -3.26 -3.74
CA ALA A 11 4.36 -4.09 -2.55
C ALA A 11 3.62 -5.43 -2.69
N LEU A 12 2.40 -5.41 -3.25
CA LEU A 12 1.63 -6.62 -3.54
C LEU A 12 2.32 -7.48 -4.59
N ALA A 13 2.80 -6.89 -5.67
CA ALA A 13 3.53 -7.61 -6.71
C ALA A 13 4.84 -8.24 -6.17
N LEU A 14 5.56 -7.54 -5.29
CA LEU A 14 6.73 -8.08 -4.62
C LEU A 14 6.36 -9.26 -3.70
N PHE A 15 5.30 -9.12 -2.91
CA PHE A 15 4.80 -10.19 -2.04
C PHE A 15 4.45 -11.45 -2.83
N CYS A 16 3.68 -11.29 -3.91
CA CYS A 16 3.29 -12.38 -4.81
C CYS A 16 4.53 -13.12 -5.35
N ARG A 17 5.54 -12.38 -5.83
CA ARG A 17 6.81 -12.95 -6.32
C ARG A 17 7.58 -13.69 -5.22
N LEU A 18 7.70 -13.11 -4.03
CA LEU A 18 8.43 -13.73 -2.91
C LEU A 18 7.76 -15.03 -2.42
N ARG A 19 6.45 -15.13 -2.57
CA ARG A 19 5.67 -16.30 -2.15
C ARG A 19 5.38 -17.28 -3.29
N ASN A 20 5.84 -16.97 -4.50
CA ASN A 20 5.52 -17.71 -5.72
C ASN A 20 4.00 -17.94 -5.89
N VAL A 21 3.23 -16.88 -5.65
CA VAL A 21 1.77 -16.81 -5.80
C VAL A 21 1.48 -15.91 -6.99
N ASP A 22 0.54 -16.29 -7.86
CA ASP A 22 0.05 -15.39 -8.89
C ASP A 22 -0.92 -14.38 -8.26
N ALA A 23 -0.81 -13.10 -8.62
CA ALA A 23 -1.76 -12.09 -8.16
C ALA A 23 -3.18 -12.37 -8.68
N ALA A 24 -3.32 -13.11 -9.79
CA ALA A 24 -4.60 -13.58 -10.30
C ALA A 24 -5.23 -14.68 -9.43
N ASP A 25 -4.44 -15.36 -8.60
CA ASP A 25 -4.91 -16.40 -7.67
C ASP A 25 -5.40 -15.82 -6.33
N LEU A 26 -5.13 -14.53 -6.06
CA LEU A 26 -5.63 -13.85 -4.87
C LEU A 26 -7.13 -13.61 -4.97
N SER A 27 -7.87 -13.94 -3.92
CA SER A 27 -9.28 -13.57 -3.83
C SER A 27 -9.43 -12.04 -3.71
N ALA A 28 -10.56 -11.51 -4.15
CA ALA A 28 -10.86 -10.08 -4.02
C ALA A 28 -10.74 -9.60 -2.56
N CYS A 29 -11.13 -10.45 -1.60
CA CYS A 29 -11.00 -10.18 -0.16
C CYS A 29 -9.53 -10.01 0.26
N GLU A 30 -8.62 -10.86 -0.24
CA GLU A 30 -7.19 -10.74 0.07
C GLU A 30 -6.59 -9.47 -0.54
N VAL A 31 -6.97 -9.13 -1.77
CA VAL A 31 -6.57 -7.88 -2.42
C VAL A 31 -7.07 -6.66 -1.63
N ASP A 32 -8.33 -6.68 -1.17
CA ASP A 32 -8.90 -5.59 -0.37
C ASP A 32 -8.13 -5.39 0.96
N VAL A 33 -7.70 -6.47 1.61
CA VAL A 33 -6.87 -6.39 2.83
C VAL A 33 -5.53 -5.69 2.54
N PHE A 34 -4.87 -6.04 1.44
CA PHE A 34 -3.61 -5.40 1.05
C PHE A 34 -3.78 -3.91 0.71
N LEU A 35 -4.85 -3.57 -0.02
CA LEU A 35 -5.13 -2.18 -0.35
C LEU A 35 -5.50 -1.36 0.88
N ASN A 36 -6.28 -1.92 1.82
CA ASN A 36 -6.64 -1.25 3.06
C ASN A 36 -5.39 -0.89 3.88
N LEU A 37 -4.48 -1.85 4.07
CA LEU A 37 -3.21 -1.62 4.76
C LEU A 37 -2.39 -0.52 4.07
N ALA A 38 -2.29 -0.54 2.74
CA ALA A 38 -1.53 0.46 2.02
C ALA A 38 -2.17 1.86 2.10
N PHE A 39 -3.50 1.96 2.16
CA PHE A 39 -4.19 3.22 2.37
C PHE A 39 -3.99 3.76 3.79
N GLU A 40 -4.01 2.90 4.80
CA GLU A 40 -3.71 3.29 6.19
C GLU A 40 -2.30 3.87 6.30
N GLU A 41 -1.30 3.19 5.75
CA GLU A 41 0.09 3.66 5.73
C GLU A 41 0.24 4.98 4.94
N ALA A 42 -0.43 5.12 3.80
CA ALA A 42 -0.43 6.35 3.03
C ALA A 42 -1.06 7.53 3.80
N ALA A 43 -2.13 7.27 4.55
CA ALA A 43 -2.77 8.27 5.41
C ALA A 43 -1.84 8.69 6.55
N GLN A 44 -1.17 7.73 7.20
CA GLN A 44 -0.18 8.01 8.25
C GLN A 44 1.01 8.83 7.72
N GLN A 45 1.57 8.47 6.56
CA GLN A 45 2.65 9.23 5.93
C GLN A 45 2.21 10.64 5.54
N ALA A 46 0.98 10.81 5.05
CA ALA A 46 0.43 12.11 4.73
C ALA A 46 0.29 12.98 6.00
N ALA A 47 -0.20 12.39 7.10
CA ALA A 47 -0.28 13.06 8.39
C ALA A 47 1.11 13.44 8.92
N ALA A 48 2.09 12.54 8.85
CA ALA A 48 3.47 12.80 9.24
C ALA A 48 4.11 13.94 8.43
N ARG A 49 3.85 14.02 7.12
CA ARG A 49 4.31 15.14 6.27
C ARG A 49 3.67 16.47 6.63
N ILE A 50 2.38 16.47 6.99
CA ILE A 50 1.68 17.68 7.45
C ILE A 50 2.30 18.17 8.76
N GLU A 51 2.56 17.25 9.69
CA GLU A 51 3.14 17.57 10.99
C GLU A 51 4.58 18.08 10.87
N ALA A 52 5.40 17.44 10.04
CA ALA A 52 6.76 17.89 9.74
C ALA A 52 6.80 19.29 9.11
N ARG A 53 5.76 19.68 8.37
CA ARG A 53 5.64 21.03 7.79
C ARG A 53 5.18 22.09 8.80
N ARG A 54 4.49 21.69 9.88
CA ARG A 54 4.04 22.60 10.94
C ARG A 54 5.13 22.94 11.95
N THR A 55 6.11 22.05 12.10
CA THR A 55 7.22 22.18 13.05
C THR A 55 8.49 22.78 12.44
N GLY A 56 8.48 23.08 11.13
CA GLY A 56 9.58 23.71 10.39
C GLY A 56 9.36 25.16 10.06
#